data_AF-A0A382G5F1-F1
#
_entry.id   AF-A0A382G5F1-F1
#
_cell.length_a   1.000
_cell.length_b   1.000
_cell.length_c   1.000
_cell.angle_alpha   90.00
_cell.angle_beta   90.00
_cell.angle_gamma   90.00
#
_symmetry.space_group_name_H-M   'P 1'
#
loop_
_entity.id
_entity.type
_entity.pdbx_description
1 polymer ?
#
loop_
_entity_poly.entity_id
_entity_poly.type
_entity_poly.pdbx_seq_one_letter_code
_entity_poly.pdbx_strand_id
1 'polypeptide(L)'
;MSSHLDSLREFTTIVADTGDFESIREYTPQDATTNPSLILKAAQMPEYEKLVDKVLTEAREETADGDLMPVALDKLAVFFGLEILKIVPGRVSTEADARLSFDTQATLDKARAFVARYEKNGIDRKR
;
A
#
# COMPACT_ATOMS: atom_id res chain seq x y z
N MET A 1 3.87 19.55 -27.12
CA MET A 1 5.27 19.41 -26.69
C MET A 1 5.30 18.32 -25.64
N SER A 2 6.27 17.42 -25.69
CA SER A 2 6.49 16.44 -24.62
C SER A 2 6.94 17.17 -23.35
N SER A 3 6.38 16.82 -22.20
CA SER A 3 6.86 17.32 -20.91
C SER A 3 8.23 16.72 -20.56
N HIS A 4 8.94 17.27 -19.57
CA HIS A 4 10.16 16.63 -19.05
C HIS A 4 9.89 15.22 -18.50
N LEU A 5 8.69 14.99 -17.95
CA LEU A 5 8.27 13.66 -17.50
C LEU A 5 8.11 12.68 -18.67
N ASP A 6 7.53 13.14 -19.78
CA ASP A 6 7.39 12.30 -20.99
C ASP A 6 8.75 11.92 -21.57
N SER A 7 9.71 12.85 -21.57
CA SER A 7 11.08 12.54 -22.00
C SER A 7 11.76 11.54 -21.05
N LEU A 8 11.54 11.65 -19.74
CA LEU A 8 12.14 10.71 -18.78
C LEU A 8 11.61 9.28 -18.95
N ARG A 9 10.33 9.11 -19.32
CA ARG A 9 9.71 7.81 -19.58
C ARG A 9 10.41 7.00 -20.68
N GLU A 10 11.08 7.68 -21.62
CA GLU A 10 11.84 7.01 -22.69
C GLU A 10 13.11 6.31 -22.17
N PHE A 11 13.65 6.75 -21.04
CA PHE A 11 14.90 6.25 -20.48
C PHE A 11 14.74 5.49 -19.17
N THR A 12 13.62 5.66 -18.47
CA THR A 12 13.44 5.12 -17.12
C THR A 12 11.98 4.79 -16.84
N THR A 13 11.78 3.71 -16.09
CA THR A 13 10.47 3.34 -15.55
C THR A 13 10.05 4.33 -14.46
N ILE A 14 8.96 5.05 -14.70
CA ILE A 14 8.43 6.01 -13.74
C ILE A 14 7.64 5.29 -12.64
N VAL A 15 7.96 5.63 -11.40
CA VAL A 15 7.30 5.12 -10.19
C VAL A 15 6.79 6.30 -9.38
N ALA A 16 5.56 6.23 -8.88
CA ALA A 16 5.02 7.27 -7.99
C ALA A 16 5.27 6.91 -6.52
N ASP A 17 5.88 7.82 -5.76
CA ASP A 17 6.14 7.65 -4.33
C ASP A 17 5.09 8.39 -3.49
N THR A 18 3.89 7.79 -3.39
CA THR A 18 2.75 8.39 -2.70
C THR A 18 1.68 7.35 -2.35
N GLY A 19 0.92 7.62 -1.29
CA GLY A 19 -0.34 6.93 -0.98
C GLY A 19 -1.57 7.61 -1.58
N ASP A 20 -1.39 8.73 -2.28
CA ASP A 20 -2.47 9.53 -2.87
C ASP A 20 -2.86 9.01 -4.26
N PHE A 21 -4.07 8.44 -4.37
CA PHE A 21 -4.57 7.81 -5.58
C PHE A 21 -4.78 8.80 -6.73
N GLU A 22 -5.17 10.05 -6.44
CA GLU A 22 -5.43 11.05 -7.48
C GLU A 22 -4.12 11.46 -8.19
N SER A 23 -3.05 11.68 -7.42
CA SER A 23 -1.71 11.88 -7.98
C SER A 23 -1.28 10.69 -8.86
N ILE A 24 -1.55 9.44 -8.43
CA ILE A 24 -1.21 8.25 -9.22
C ILE A 24 -2.02 8.20 -10.54
N ARG A 25 -3.30 8.60 -10.51
CA ARG A 25 -4.14 8.69 -11.73
C ARG A 25 -3.65 9.77 -12.68
N GLU A 26 -3.25 10.92 -12.16
CA GLU A 26 -2.75 12.05 -12.97
C GLU A 26 -1.47 11.67 -13.71
N TYR A 27 -0.49 11.10 -13.00
CA TYR A 27 0.84 10.84 -13.55
C TYR A 27 1.01 9.47 -14.21
N THR A 28 0.00 8.59 -14.13
CA THR A 28 -0.03 7.27 -14.80
C THR A 28 1.31 6.50 -14.74
N PRO A 29 1.88 6.29 -13.53
CA PRO A 29 3.18 5.64 -13.38
C PRO A 29 3.09 4.14 -13.70
N GLN A 30 4.23 3.50 -13.92
CA GLN A 30 4.31 2.04 -14.11
C GLN A 30 4.07 1.30 -12.78
N ASP A 31 4.76 1.71 -11.72
CA ASP A 31 4.66 1.16 -10.37
C ASP A 31 4.36 2.30 -9.37
N ALA A 32 4.07 1.94 -8.12
CA ALA A 32 3.98 2.89 -7.02
C ALA A 32 4.64 2.37 -5.75
N THR A 33 5.14 3.28 -4.91
CA THR A 33 5.71 2.97 -3.60
C THR A 33 4.94 3.65 -2.49
N THR A 34 4.71 2.90 -1.42
CA THR A 34 4.21 3.43 -0.15
C THR A 34 5.21 3.12 0.95
N ASN A 35 5.16 3.92 2.00
CA ASN A 35 5.90 3.72 3.24
C ASN A 35 4.99 4.15 4.42
N PRO A 36 5.36 3.88 5.68
CA PRO A 36 4.50 4.18 6.82
C PRO A 36 4.10 5.66 6.91
N SER A 37 4.99 6.59 6.54
CA SER A 37 4.72 8.03 6.55
C SER A 37 3.72 8.44 5.47
N LEU A 38 3.82 7.87 4.26
CA LEU A 38 2.88 8.12 3.17
C LEU A 38 1.49 7.56 3.48
N ILE A 39 1.42 6.36 4.07
CA ILE A 39 0.15 5.77 4.52
C ILE A 39 -0.47 6.62 5.64
N LEU A 40 0.33 7.07 6.61
CA LEU A 40 -0.15 7.97 7.67
C LEU A 40 -0.76 9.25 7.09
N LYS A 41 -0.04 9.90 6.17
CA LYS A 41 -0.52 11.13 5.53
C LYS A 41 -1.82 10.87 4.76
N ALA A 42 -1.86 9.80 3.96
CA ALA A 42 -3.04 9.48 3.17
C ALA A 42 -4.24 9.10 4.07
N ALA A 43 -4.05 8.29 5.11
CA ALA A 43 -5.13 7.89 6.01
C ALA A 43 -5.78 9.08 6.78
N GLN A 44 -5.12 10.23 6.83
CA GLN A 44 -5.65 11.47 7.41
C GLN A 44 -6.44 12.33 6.41
N MET A 45 -6.41 12.00 5.12
CA MET A 45 -7.12 12.75 4.09
C MET A 45 -8.61 12.39 4.08
N PRO A 46 -9.53 13.38 4.04
CA PRO A 46 -10.97 13.14 4.06
C PRO A 46 -11.46 12.22 2.94
N GLU A 47 -10.82 12.26 1.77
CA GLU A 47 -11.18 11.45 0.61
C GLU A 47 -10.99 9.94 0.87
N TYR A 48 -10.14 9.57 1.83
CA TYR A 48 -9.80 8.18 2.16
C TYR A 48 -10.46 7.68 3.46
N GLU A 49 -11.29 8.49 4.12
CA GLU A 49 -12.00 8.13 5.36
C GLU A 49 -12.79 6.82 5.22
N LYS A 50 -13.52 6.65 4.12
CA LYS A 50 -14.29 5.42 3.85
C LYS A 50 -13.42 4.17 3.76
N LEU A 51 -12.19 4.30 3.26
CA LEU A 51 -11.24 3.19 3.21
C LEU A 51 -10.75 2.84 4.62
N VAL A 52 -10.46 3.85 5.43
CA VAL A 52 -10.07 3.68 6.84
C VAL A 52 -11.20 3.02 7.63
N ASP A 53 -12.44 3.47 7.48
CA ASP A 53 -13.61 2.87 8.15
C ASP A 53 -13.81 1.40 7.77
N LYS A 54 -13.66 1.08 6.47
CA LYS A 54 -13.70 -0.29 5.98
C LYS A 54 -12.62 -1.14 6.64
N VAL A 55 -11.38 -0.63 6.70
CA VAL A 55 -10.25 -1.31 7.35
C VAL A 55 -10.53 -1.57 8.81
N LEU A 56 -11.03 -0.57 9.56
CA LEU A 56 -11.35 -0.71 10.98
C LEU A 56 -12.48 -1.72 11.20
N THR A 57 -13.50 -1.73 10.35
CA THR A 57 -14.61 -2.68 10.41
C THR A 57 -14.10 -4.11 10.22
N GLU A 58 -13.37 -4.37 9.14
CA GLU A 58 -12.83 -5.71 8.88
C GLU A 58 -11.76 -6.14 9.91
N ALA A 59 -10.99 -5.20 10.45
CA ALA A 59 -10.02 -5.49 11.49
C ALA A 59 -10.69 -5.96 12.78
N ARG A 60 -11.84 -5.36 13.16
CA ARG A 60 -12.62 -5.78 14.33
C ARG A 60 -13.17 -7.18 14.16
N GLU A 61 -13.69 -7.50 12.98
CA GLU A 61 -14.19 -8.84 12.65
C GLU A 61 -13.09 -9.91 12.74
N GLU A 62 -11.87 -9.59 12.29
CA GLU A 62 -10.73 -10.52 12.32
C GLU A 62 -10.12 -10.68 13.72
N THR A 63 -10.15 -9.61 14.53
CA THR A 63 -9.47 -9.58 15.84
C THR A 63 -10.30 -10.21 16.95
N ALA A 64 -11.63 -10.17 16.86
CA ALA A 64 -12.57 -10.57 17.92
C ALA A 64 -12.30 -9.88 19.27
N ASP A 65 -11.47 -10.49 20.14
CA ASP A 65 -11.14 -10.01 21.49
C ASP A 65 -9.66 -9.58 21.67
N GLY A 66 -8.85 -9.60 20.61
CA GLY A 66 -7.42 -9.25 20.64
C GLY A 66 -7.11 -7.74 20.49
N ASP A 67 -5.82 -7.42 20.37
CA ASP A 67 -5.37 -6.06 20.03
C ASP A 67 -5.69 -5.74 18.57
N LEU A 68 -6.59 -4.78 18.36
CA LEU A 68 -7.06 -4.33 17.05
C LEU A 68 -5.97 -3.63 16.24
N MET A 69 -5.06 -2.91 16.91
CA MET A 69 -4.17 -1.96 16.23
C MET A 69 -3.19 -2.63 15.26
N PRO A 70 -2.51 -3.74 15.62
CA PRO A 70 -1.64 -4.45 14.67
C PRO A 70 -2.37 -4.93 13.42
N VAL A 71 -3.58 -5.48 13.58
CA VAL A 71 -4.40 -5.99 12.47
C VAL A 71 -4.89 -4.84 11.59
N ALA A 72 -5.34 -3.75 12.20
CA ALA A 72 -5.82 -2.57 11.48
C ALA A 72 -4.69 -1.91 10.68
N LEU A 73 -3.50 -1.75 11.24
CA LEU A 73 -2.35 -1.16 10.54
C LEU A 73 -1.89 -2.03 9.36
N ASP A 74 -1.80 -3.34 9.55
CA ASP A 74 -1.47 -4.28 8.48
C ASP A 74 -2.51 -4.22 7.35
N LYS A 75 -3.80 -4.23 7.69
CA LYS A 75 -4.90 -4.11 6.72
C LYS A 75 -4.86 -2.76 6.01
N LEU A 76 -4.58 -1.67 6.72
CA LEU A 76 -4.51 -0.33 6.13
C LEU A 76 -3.45 -0.27 5.03
N ALA A 77 -2.24 -0.73 5.33
CA ALA A 77 -1.14 -0.77 4.37
C ALA A 77 -1.49 -1.62 3.13
N VAL A 78 -2.08 -2.80 3.34
CA VAL A 78 -2.50 -3.68 2.23
C VAL A 78 -3.62 -3.05 1.41
N PHE A 79 -4.64 -2.49 2.05
CA PHE A 79 -5.83 -1.94 1.39
C PHE A 79 -5.51 -0.72 0.53
N PHE A 80 -4.62 0.15 1.00
CA PHE A 80 -4.07 1.21 0.14
C PHE A 80 -3.37 0.63 -1.08
N GLY A 81 -2.53 -0.39 -0.92
CA GLY A 81 -1.90 -1.03 -2.08
C GLY A 81 -2.89 -1.73 -3.01
N LEU A 82 -3.98 -2.30 -2.49
CA LEU A 82 -5.06 -2.86 -3.33
C LEU A 82 -5.72 -1.78 -4.19
N GLU A 83 -6.00 -0.60 -3.64
CA GLU A 83 -6.55 0.52 -4.43
C GLU A 83 -5.54 1.04 -5.45
N ILE A 84 -4.26 1.13 -5.10
CA ILE A 84 -3.17 1.52 -6.00
C ILE A 84 -3.04 0.54 -7.18
N LEU A 85 -3.11 -0.77 -6.93
CA LEU A 85 -2.97 -1.80 -7.97
C LEU A 85 -4.14 -1.85 -8.97
N LYS A 86 -5.27 -1.19 -8.66
CA LYS A 86 -6.35 -0.95 -9.62
C LYS A 86 -6.01 0.17 -10.61
N ILE A 87 -5.01 0.98 -10.31
CA ILE A 87 -4.61 2.17 -11.08
C ILE A 87 -3.35 1.89 -11.88
N VAL A 88 -2.31 1.37 -11.21
CA VAL A 88 -1.02 1.11 -11.85
C VAL A 88 -1.03 -0.24 -12.59
N PRO A 89 -0.36 -0.38 -13.74
CA PRO A 89 -0.27 -1.65 -14.45
C PRO A 89 0.78 -2.59 -13.85
N GLY A 90 1.75 -2.07 -13.12
CA GLY A 90 2.87 -2.82 -12.56
C GLY A 90 2.67 -3.21 -11.11
N ARG A 91 3.51 -2.68 -10.23
CA ARG A 91 3.64 -3.15 -8.84
C ARG A 91 3.35 -2.09 -7.79
N VAL A 92 3.08 -2.54 -6.56
CA VAL A 92 3.07 -1.68 -5.38
C VAL A 92 4.08 -2.14 -4.33
N SER A 93 4.82 -1.20 -3.74
CA SER A 93 5.65 -1.50 -2.55
C SER A 93 4.89 -1.19 -1.27
N THR A 94 4.83 -2.17 -0.37
CA THR A 94 4.22 -2.06 0.96
C THR A 94 5.27 -2.40 2.02
N GLU A 95 5.60 -1.44 2.86
CA GLU A 95 6.67 -1.58 3.84
C GLU A 95 6.20 -2.28 5.12
N ALA A 96 7.03 -3.20 5.64
CA ALA A 96 6.81 -3.84 6.93
C ALA A 96 6.99 -2.84 8.10
N ASP A 97 6.53 -3.22 9.28
CA ASP A 97 6.73 -2.43 10.49
C ASP A 97 8.23 -2.24 10.78
N ALA A 98 8.69 -0.98 10.75
CA ALA A 98 10.09 -0.62 10.97
C ALA A 98 10.62 -1.02 12.36
N ARG A 99 9.74 -1.28 13.34
CA ARG A 99 10.18 -1.81 14.65
C ARG A 99 10.78 -3.21 14.54
N LEU A 100 10.49 -3.93 13.44
CA LEU A 100 10.99 -5.27 13.17
C LEU A 100 12.33 -5.28 12.42
N SER A 101 12.89 -4.13 12.04
CA SER A 101 14.08 -4.05 11.17
C SER A 101 15.33 -4.78 11.67
N PHE A 102 15.41 -5.06 12.97
CA PHE A 102 16.53 -5.80 13.58
C PHE A 102 16.16 -7.23 13.99
N ASP A 103 14.97 -7.70 13.62
CA ASP A 103 14.49 -9.07 13.81
C ASP A 103 14.17 -9.70 12.45
N THR A 104 15.08 -10.54 11.97
CA THR A 104 14.94 -11.21 10.68
C THR A 104 13.69 -12.09 10.62
N GLN A 105 13.39 -12.84 11.67
CA GLN A 105 12.27 -13.79 11.65
C GLN A 105 10.95 -13.04 11.68
N ALA A 106 10.82 -12.01 12.54
CA ALA A 106 9.62 -11.19 12.58
C ALA A 106 9.40 -10.41 11.27
N THR A 107 10.47 -9.93 10.62
CA THR A 107 10.37 -9.28 9.30
C THR A 107 9.86 -10.25 8.23
N LEU A 108 10.39 -11.48 8.18
CA LEU A 108 9.95 -12.50 7.23
C LEU A 108 8.49 -12.89 7.45
N ASP A 109 8.07 -13.03 8.71
CA ASP A 109 6.70 -13.39 9.05
C ASP A 109 5.72 -12.27 8.70
N LYS A 110 6.09 -11.01 8.95
CA LYS A 110 5.31 -9.83 8.53
C LYS A 110 5.19 -9.75 7.01
N ALA A 111 6.28 -9.93 6.27
CA ALA A 111 6.27 -9.90 4.80
C ALA A 111 5.36 -11.00 4.22
N ARG A 112 5.45 -12.23 4.74
CA ARG A 112 4.58 -13.34 4.33
C ARG A 112 3.12 -13.08 4.66
N ALA A 113 2.83 -12.47 5.81
CA ALA A 113 1.47 -12.08 6.19
C ALA A 113 0.89 -11.06 5.21
N PHE A 114 1.66 -10.07 4.75
CA PHE A 114 1.21 -9.12 3.73
C PHE A 114 0.93 -9.82 2.40
N VAL A 115 1.83 -10.68 1.92
CA VAL A 115 1.62 -11.45 0.69
C VAL A 115 0.33 -12.28 0.78
N ALA A 116 0.11 -12.98 1.89
CA ALA A 116 -1.11 -13.77 2.09
C ALA A 116 -2.39 -12.90 2.08
N ARG A 117 -2.34 -11.67 2.64
CA ARG A 117 -3.47 -10.73 2.60
C ARG A 117 -3.74 -10.22 1.18
N TYR A 118 -2.72 -9.94 0.38
CA TYR A 118 -2.87 -9.61 -1.04
C TYR A 118 -3.50 -10.78 -1.82
N GLU A 119 -2.97 -11.99 -1.64
CA GLU A 119 -3.48 -13.20 -2.30
C GLU A 119 -4.94 -13.50 -1.93
N LYS A 120 -5.33 -13.29 -0.66
CA LYS A 120 -6.73 -13.39 -0.21
C LYS A 120 -7.66 -12.41 -0.93
N ASN A 121 -7.13 -11.29 -1.42
CA ASN A 121 -7.84 -10.29 -2.21
C ASN A 121 -7.64 -10.47 -3.73
N GLY A 122 -7.13 -11.62 -4.17
CA GLY A 122 -6.98 -11.96 -5.58
C GLY A 122 -5.80 -11.30 -6.28
N ILE A 123 -4.83 -10.75 -5.53
CA ILE A 123 -3.61 -10.16 -6.08
C ILE A 123 -2.46 -11.17 -6.00
N ASP A 124 -1.87 -11.48 -7.15
CA ASP A 124 -0.67 -12.33 -7.24
C ASP A 124 0.56 -11.58 -6.69
N ARG A 125 1.40 -12.29 -5.94
CA ARG A 125 2.63 -11.75 -5.31
C ARG A 125 3.65 -11.13 -6.27
N LYS A 126 3.49 -11.27 -7.59
CA LYS A 126 4.29 -10.58 -8.60
C LYS A 126 3.90 -9.12 -8.79
N ARG A 127 2.78 -8.68 -8.21
CA ARG A 127 2.27 -7.30 -8.26
C ARG A 127 2.45 -6.60 -6.93
#